data_AF-A0A2P1QUZ1-F1
#
_entry.id   AF-A0A2P1QUZ1-F1
#
_cell.length_a   1.000
_cell.length_b   1.000
_cell.length_c   1.000
_cell.angle_alpha   90.00
_cell.angle_beta   90.00
_cell.angle_gamma   90.00
#
_symmetry.space_group_name_H-M   'P 1'
#
loop_
_entity.id
_entity.type
_entity.pdbx_description
1 polymer ?
#
loop_
_entity_poly.entity_id
_entity_poly.type
_entity_poly.pdbx_seq_one_letter_code
_entity_poly.pdbx_strand_id
1 'polypeptide(L)'
;MGSMYKEQKKTNKILSEQSKFNAKVAKANFELQNIQNAELERQTLLLEQEQRNREYQKYLRDFIFEMKRFAEEIGSGKYSEIPAYTAARIVKTRIESEGISSHSFEQLQDKENYSKAIESLDKVLENSSSKAISEGDLYFEKYQTFLRSIAKKEIAKEYFVNWAKNFLYTFQPDGDEFKRKLSPLAVGLFSASVVLTFFPLPILGGILALSITFIWLQKRIVRDYSALFSSISVPTNSIHGILVAPKVVKAIDDSIAESENELRKFRQSNLPEIEKYELPR
;
A
#
# COMPACT_ATOMS: atom_id res chain seq x y z
N MET A 1 47.65 39.79 59.09
CA MET A 1 47.07 38.66 58.33
C MET A 1 45.53 38.69 58.19
N GLY A 2 44.77 39.52 58.93
CA GLY A 2 43.30 39.51 58.90
C GLY A 2 42.58 40.26 57.75
N SER A 3 43.23 41.16 57.02
CA SER A 3 42.58 41.89 55.89
C SER A 3 42.56 41.07 54.60
N MET A 4 43.66 40.38 54.28
CA MET A 4 43.80 39.56 53.08
C MET A 4 42.79 38.40 53.03
N TYR A 5 42.53 37.76 54.18
CA TYR A 5 41.53 36.69 54.29
C TYR A 5 40.08 37.21 54.09
N LYS A 6 39.79 38.43 54.55
CA LYS A 6 38.48 39.07 54.33
C LYS A 6 38.28 39.46 52.86
N GLU A 7 39.32 39.90 52.17
CA GLU A 7 39.27 40.20 50.73
C GLU A 7 39.13 38.94 49.89
N GLN A 8 39.89 37.87 50.17
CA GLN A 8 39.72 36.57 49.50
C GLN A 8 38.29 36.03 49.65
N LYS A 9 37.69 36.14 50.84
CA LYS A 9 36.31 35.69 51.06
C LYS A 9 35.29 36.51 50.27
N LYS A 10 35.49 37.82 50.11
CA LYS A 10 34.65 38.68 49.26
C LYS A 10 34.78 38.31 47.78
N THR A 11 36.01 38.12 47.29
CA THR A 11 36.27 37.73 45.91
C THR A 11 35.66 36.37 45.59
N ASN A 12 35.81 35.38 46.48
CA ASN A 12 35.21 34.05 46.29
C ASN A 12 33.68 34.10 46.29
N LYS A 13 33.07 34.98 47.09
CA LYS A 13 31.61 35.17 47.09
C LYS A 13 31.12 35.71 45.75
N ILE A 14 31.77 36.75 45.23
CA ILE A 14 31.47 37.37 43.92
C ILE A 14 31.63 36.34 42.80
N LEU A 15 32.73 35.57 42.78
CA LEU A 15 32.95 34.52 41.78
C LEU A 15 31.88 33.42 41.84
N SER A 16 31.43 33.03 43.04
CA SER A 16 30.36 32.03 43.18
C SER A 16 29.01 32.56 42.69
N GLU A 17 28.72 33.85 42.91
CA GLU A 17 27.48 34.49 42.46
C GLU A 17 27.48 34.67 40.94
N GLN A 18 28.62 35.04 40.34
CA GLN A 18 28.81 35.08 38.89
C GLN A 18 28.68 33.69 38.26
N SER A 19 29.28 32.66 38.86
CA SER A 19 29.14 31.28 38.38
C SER A 19 27.69 30.80 38.41
N LYS A 20 26.95 31.09 39.50
CA LYS A 20 25.51 30.77 39.61
C LYS A 20 24.67 31.54 38.60
N PHE A 21 24.98 32.82 38.35
CA PHE A 21 24.30 33.62 37.34
C PHE A 21 24.56 33.08 35.93
N ASN A 22 25.81 32.78 35.59
CA ASN A 22 26.19 32.20 34.30
C ASN A 22 25.54 30.84 34.07
N ALA A 23 25.44 29.99 35.10
CA ALA A 23 24.73 28.72 35.03
C ALA A 23 23.23 28.89 34.76
N LYS A 24 22.59 29.90 35.39
CA LYS A 24 21.18 30.23 35.12
C LYS A 24 20.98 30.71 33.68
N VAL A 25 21.87 31.58 33.19
CA VAL A 25 21.82 32.08 31.79
C VAL A 25 22.03 30.94 30.79
N ALA A 26 23.01 30.05 31.04
CA ALA A 26 23.26 28.90 30.18
C ALA A 26 22.05 27.94 30.13
N LYS A 27 21.41 27.69 31.28
CA LYS A 27 20.19 26.87 31.36
C LYS A 27 19.03 27.51 30.59
N ALA A 28 18.80 28.82 30.79
CA ALA A 28 17.75 29.56 30.08
C ALA A 28 17.99 29.58 28.56
N ASN A 29 19.24 29.74 28.12
CA ASN A 29 19.60 29.67 26.70
C ASN A 29 19.37 28.28 26.11
N PHE A 30 19.69 27.21 26.86
CA PHE A 30 19.42 25.84 26.43
C PHE A 30 17.91 25.54 26.33
N GLU A 31 17.11 26.01 27.29
CA GLU A 31 15.65 25.91 27.23
C GLU A 31 15.07 26.67 26.04
N LEU A 32 15.57 27.89 25.76
CA LEU A 32 15.16 28.69 24.61
C LEU A 32 15.53 28.01 23.29
N GLN A 33 16.73 27.42 23.20
CA GLN A 33 17.16 26.65 22.03
C GLN A 33 16.28 25.42 21.81
N ASN A 34 15.88 24.70 22.86
CA ASN A 34 14.97 23.56 22.74
C ASN A 34 13.58 23.98 22.25
N ILE A 35 13.06 25.13 22.72
CA ILE A 35 11.79 25.68 22.23
C ILE A 35 11.89 26.05 20.75
N GLN A 36 12.98 26.69 20.34
CA GLN A 36 13.23 27.03 18.93
C GLN A 36 13.34 25.78 18.05
N ASN A 37 14.03 24.74 18.51
CA ASN A 37 14.16 23.48 17.78
C ASN A 37 12.80 22.78 17.63
N ALA A 38 12.00 22.72 18.70
CA ALA A 38 10.67 22.11 18.64
C ALA A 38 9.72 22.88 17.70
N GLU A 39 9.79 24.20 17.67
CA GLU A 39 9.00 25.02 16.73
C GLU A 39 9.49 24.83 15.28
N LEU A 40 10.79 24.66 15.06
CA LEU A 40 11.35 24.38 13.73
C LEU A 40 10.92 23.00 13.21
N GLU A 41 10.92 21.98 14.07
CA GLU A 41 10.38 20.65 13.74
C GLU A 41 8.89 20.74 13.36
N ARG A 42 8.10 21.48 14.14
CA ARG A 42 6.68 21.71 13.85
C ARG A 42 6.47 22.41 12.50
N GLN A 43 7.23 23.46 12.22
CA GLN A 43 7.16 24.17 10.93
C GLN A 43 7.54 23.27 9.77
N THR A 44 8.55 22.43 9.96
CA THR A 44 9.01 21.48 8.94
C THR A 44 7.91 20.46 8.63
N LEU A 45 7.25 19.89 9.65
CA LEU A 45 6.12 18.99 9.47
C LEU A 45 4.95 19.63 8.74
N LEU A 46 4.63 20.90 9.05
CA LEU A 46 3.58 21.65 8.36
C LEU A 46 3.92 21.87 6.88
N LEU A 47 5.17 22.26 6.58
CA LEU A 47 5.63 22.45 5.21
C LEU A 47 5.61 21.15 4.42
N GLU A 48 6.04 20.04 5.00
CA GLU A 48 5.95 18.72 4.38
C GLU A 48 4.49 18.33 4.10
N GLN A 49 3.59 18.59 5.03
CA GLN A 49 2.17 18.34 4.84
C GLN A 49 1.57 19.21 3.73
N GLU A 50 1.89 20.50 3.70
CA GLU A 50 1.47 21.40 2.62
C GLU A 50 2.03 20.98 1.26
N GLN A 51 3.27 20.50 1.21
CA GLN A 51 3.85 19.98 -0.02
C GLN A 51 3.10 18.73 -0.48
N ARG A 52 2.86 17.75 0.40
CA ARG A 52 2.05 16.56 0.08
C ARG A 52 0.65 16.93 -0.40
N ASN A 53 0.01 17.91 0.25
CA ASN A 53 -1.32 18.39 -0.16
C ASN A 53 -1.28 19.02 -1.56
N ARG A 54 -0.26 19.82 -1.87
CA ARG A 54 -0.08 20.40 -3.21
C ARG A 54 0.17 19.34 -4.29
N GLU A 55 1.00 18.35 -4.01
CA GLU A 55 1.25 17.23 -4.91
C GLU A 55 -0.04 16.43 -5.15
N TYR A 56 -0.82 16.18 -4.09
CA TYR A 56 -2.11 15.51 -4.20
C TYR A 56 -3.13 16.31 -5.02
N GLN A 57 -3.26 17.63 -4.78
CA GLN A 57 -4.15 18.48 -5.57
C GLN A 57 -3.72 18.55 -7.04
N LYS A 58 -2.41 18.53 -7.33
CA LYS A 58 -1.90 18.44 -8.70
C LYS A 58 -2.30 17.12 -9.36
N TYR A 59 -2.10 16.00 -8.67
CA TYR A 59 -2.55 14.68 -9.13
C TYR A 59 -4.05 14.66 -9.45
N LEU A 60 -4.88 15.16 -8.52
CA LEU A 60 -6.32 15.23 -8.71
C LEU A 60 -6.69 16.04 -9.96
N ARG A 61 -6.05 17.18 -10.17
CA ARG A 61 -6.29 18.02 -11.35
C ARG A 61 -5.94 17.29 -12.65
N ASP A 62 -4.77 16.70 -12.71
CA ASP A 62 -4.30 15.98 -13.91
C ASP A 62 -5.23 14.79 -14.20
N PHE A 63 -5.62 14.05 -13.15
CA PHE A 63 -6.57 12.95 -13.22
C PHE A 63 -7.94 13.41 -13.76
N ILE A 64 -8.54 14.46 -13.18
CA ILE A 64 -9.88 14.86 -13.61
C ILE A 64 -9.90 15.47 -15.01
N PHE A 65 -8.81 16.14 -15.40
CA PHE A 65 -8.65 16.63 -16.76
C PHE A 65 -8.64 15.49 -17.78
N GLU A 66 -7.93 14.41 -17.49
CA GLU A 66 -7.95 13.19 -18.31
C GLU A 66 -9.36 12.57 -18.36
N MET A 67 -10.00 12.36 -17.20
CA MET A 67 -11.31 11.73 -17.12
C MET A 67 -12.40 12.54 -17.82
N LYS A 68 -12.35 13.87 -17.71
CA LYS A 68 -13.23 14.77 -18.47
C LYS A 68 -13.03 14.61 -19.97
N ARG A 69 -11.79 14.61 -20.44
CA ARG A 69 -11.47 14.42 -21.87
C ARG A 69 -12.03 13.08 -22.38
N PHE A 70 -11.92 12.01 -21.59
CA PHE A 70 -12.50 10.72 -21.93
C PHE A 70 -14.03 10.76 -21.96
N ALA A 71 -14.67 11.37 -20.95
CA ALA A 71 -16.12 11.52 -20.89
C ALA A 71 -16.67 12.30 -22.10
N GLU A 72 -15.99 13.37 -22.52
CA GLU A 72 -16.34 14.15 -23.71
C GLU A 72 -16.17 13.35 -25.00
N GLU A 73 -15.09 12.58 -25.13
CA GLU A 73 -14.86 11.76 -26.32
C GLU A 73 -15.88 10.61 -26.42
N ILE A 74 -16.20 9.95 -25.31
CA ILE A 74 -17.21 8.89 -25.26
C ILE A 74 -18.59 9.46 -25.59
N GLY A 75 -18.94 10.62 -25.01
CA GLY A 75 -20.20 11.31 -25.25
C GLY A 75 -20.36 11.91 -26.65
N SER A 76 -19.28 12.01 -27.44
CA SER A 76 -19.31 12.60 -28.79
C SER A 76 -20.03 11.76 -29.85
N GLY A 77 -20.42 10.52 -29.53
CA GLY A 77 -21.05 9.59 -30.46
C GLY A 77 -20.08 8.97 -31.48
N LYS A 78 -18.77 9.08 -31.23
CA LYS A 78 -17.72 8.52 -32.10
C LYS A 78 -17.69 6.98 -32.10
N TYR A 79 -18.11 6.35 -31.01
CA TYR A 79 -18.13 4.90 -30.87
C TYR A 79 -19.53 4.34 -31.09
N SER A 80 -19.61 3.07 -31.50
CA SER A 80 -20.88 2.34 -31.43
C SER A 80 -21.33 2.17 -29.96
N GLU A 81 -22.62 1.89 -29.78
CA GLU A 81 -23.28 1.95 -28.47
C GLU A 81 -22.64 1.03 -27.40
N ILE A 82 -22.29 -0.21 -27.76
CA ILE A 82 -21.68 -1.18 -26.83
C ILE A 82 -20.29 -0.72 -26.34
N PRO A 83 -19.32 -0.36 -27.22
CA PRO A 83 -18.07 0.23 -26.79
C PRO A 83 -18.24 1.54 -25.99
N ALA A 84 -19.17 2.43 -26.39
CA ALA A 84 -19.41 3.68 -25.68
C ALA A 84 -19.88 3.43 -24.25
N TYR A 85 -20.87 2.55 -24.07
CA TYR A 85 -21.35 2.13 -22.76
C TYR A 85 -20.22 1.52 -21.92
N THR A 86 -19.46 0.59 -22.51
CA THR A 86 -18.39 -0.13 -21.80
C THR A 86 -17.28 0.83 -21.37
N ALA A 87 -16.84 1.73 -22.25
CA ALA A 87 -15.87 2.77 -21.92
C ALA A 87 -16.39 3.70 -20.83
N ALA A 88 -17.66 4.12 -20.90
CA ALA A 88 -18.26 4.96 -19.87
C ALA A 88 -18.26 4.26 -18.51
N ARG A 89 -18.58 2.96 -18.48
CA ARG A 89 -18.57 2.14 -17.26
C ARG A 89 -17.18 2.03 -16.64
N ILE A 90 -16.16 1.83 -17.47
CA ILE A 90 -14.74 1.76 -17.05
C ILE A 90 -14.29 3.09 -16.46
N VAL A 91 -14.48 4.19 -17.19
CA VAL A 91 -14.07 5.53 -16.76
C VAL A 91 -14.80 5.94 -15.48
N LYS A 92 -16.12 5.70 -15.40
CA LYS A 92 -16.90 6.01 -14.19
C LYS A 92 -16.41 5.21 -12.98
N THR A 93 -16.17 3.91 -13.15
CA THR A 93 -15.64 3.07 -12.06
C THR A 93 -14.24 3.55 -11.62
N ARG A 94 -13.39 4.01 -12.56
CA ARG A 94 -12.08 4.57 -12.23
C ARG A 94 -12.21 5.79 -11.33
N ILE A 95 -13.11 6.72 -11.67
CA ILE A 95 -13.37 7.91 -10.83
C ILE A 95 -13.87 7.49 -9.44
N GLU A 96 -14.82 6.54 -9.37
CA GLU A 96 -15.36 6.05 -8.10
C GLU A 96 -14.30 5.34 -7.24
N SER A 97 -13.37 4.62 -7.86
CA SER A 97 -12.30 3.87 -7.16
C SER A 97 -11.25 4.77 -6.51
N GLU A 98 -11.05 5.98 -7.02
CA GLU A 98 -10.19 6.99 -6.37
C GLU A 98 -10.84 7.55 -5.09
N GLY A 99 -12.12 7.28 -4.84
CA GLY A 99 -12.86 7.82 -3.69
C GLY A 99 -12.99 9.35 -3.74
N ILE A 100 -12.87 9.94 -4.93
CA ILE A 100 -12.91 11.39 -5.13
C ILE A 100 -14.35 11.86 -5.35
N SER A 101 -14.63 13.07 -4.90
CA SER A 101 -15.89 13.77 -5.18
C SER A 101 -15.58 15.19 -5.60
N SER A 102 -16.61 15.95 -5.97
CA SER A 102 -16.46 17.39 -6.21
C SER A 102 -15.88 18.14 -5.00
N HIS A 103 -15.98 17.61 -3.77
CA HIS A 103 -15.40 18.23 -2.57
C HIS A 103 -13.90 17.97 -2.43
N SER A 104 -13.34 17.02 -3.17
CA SER A 104 -11.90 16.68 -3.12
C SER A 104 -11.02 17.75 -3.77
N PHE A 105 -11.60 18.60 -4.63
CA PHE A 105 -10.87 19.63 -5.37
C PHE A 105 -10.95 20.98 -4.66
N GLU A 106 -9.84 21.72 -4.65
CA GLU A 106 -9.83 23.08 -4.10
C GLU A 106 -10.39 24.10 -5.10
N GLN A 107 -10.03 23.97 -6.39
CA GLN A 107 -10.37 24.95 -7.42
C GLN A 107 -11.77 24.71 -7.99
N LEU A 108 -12.55 25.78 -8.14
CA LEU A 108 -13.91 25.71 -8.69
C LEU A 108 -13.97 25.10 -10.09
N GLN A 109 -12.99 25.40 -10.95
CA GLN A 109 -12.91 24.84 -12.30
C GLN A 109 -12.75 23.31 -12.29
N ASP A 110 -11.96 22.79 -11.35
CA ASP A 110 -11.72 21.34 -11.23
C ASP A 110 -12.98 20.63 -10.71
N LYS A 111 -13.74 21.28 -9.81
CA LYS A 111 -15.07 20.81 -9.38
C LYS A 111 -16.06 20.75 -10.54
N GLU A 112 -16.08 21.79 -11.38
CA GLU A 112 -16.95 21.85 -12.55
C GLU A 112 -16.56 20.79 -13.59
N ASN A 113 -15.25 20.57 -13.80
CA ASN A 113 -14.74 19.51 -14.65
C ASN A 113 -15.18 18.14 -14.15
N TYR A 114 -15.13 17.90 -12.84
CA TYR A 114 -15.66 16.69 -12.22
C TYR A 114 -17.14 16.49 -12.51
N SER A 115 -17.97 17.49 -12.20
CA SER A 115 -19.42 17.39 -12.40
C SER A 115 -19.79 17.13 -13.86
N LYS A 116 -19.14 17.83 -14.80
CA LYS A 116 -19.37 17.62 -16.24
C LYS A 116 -18.95 16.24 -16.72
N ALA A 117 -17.82 15.72 -16.22
CA ALA A 117 -17.36 14.39 -16.57
C ALA A 117 -18.37 13.33 -16.11
N ILE A 118 -18.82 13.39 -14.85
CA ILE A 118 -19.81 12.47 -14.30
C ILE A 118 -21.14 12.58 -15.05
N GLU A 119 -21.65 13.78 -15.27
CA GLU A 119 -22.92 13.99 -15.98
C GLU A 119 -22.89 13.43 -17.42
N SER A 120 -21.77 13.62 -18.13
CA SER A 120 -21.59 13.08 -19.48
C SER A 120 -21.57 11.55 -19.49
N LEU A 121 -20.87 10.93 -18.54
CA LEU A 121 -20.80 9.48 -18.41
C LEU A 121 -22.17 8.90 -18.03
N ASP A 122 -22.88 9.53 -17.09
CA ASP A 122 -24.22 9.12 -16.66
C ASP A 122 -25.20 9.15 -17.81
N LYS A 123 -25.19 10.22 -18.62
CA LYS A 123 -26.00 10.31 -19.84
C LYS A 123 -25.73 9.16 -20.83
N VAL A 124 -24.48 8.75 -21.01
CA VAL A 124 -24.15 7.61 -21.89
C VAL A 124 -24.72 6.31 -21.32
N LEU A 125 -24.55 6.09 -20.01
CA LEU A 125 -25.03 4.88 -19.33
C LEU A 125 -26.56 4.79 -19.31
N GLU A 126 -27.26 5.91 -19.04
CA GLU A 126 -28.72 5.97 -18.95
C GLU A 126 -29.43 5.85 -20.30
N ASN A 127 -28.81 6.37 -21.37
CA ASN A 127 -29.39 6.32 -22.72
C ASN A 127 -29.09 5.02 -23.48
N SER A 128 -28.28 4.12 -22.88
CA SER A 128 -27.86 2.89 -23.54
C SER A 128 -28.99 1.85 -23.61
N SER A 129 -29.08 1.16 -24.73
CA SER A 129 -30.02 0.07 -24.95
C SER A 129 -29.77 -1.10 -23.98
N SER A 130 -30.81 -1.90 -23.73
CA SER A 130 -30.70 -3.10 -22.90
C SER A 130 -29.63 -4.09 -23.41
N LYS A 131 -29.45 -4.15 -24.73
CA LYS A 131 -28.39 -4.95 -25.36
C LYS A 131 -27.01 -4.42 -24.99
N ALA A 132 -26.78 -3.11 -25.15
CA ALA A 132 -25.51 -2.47 -24.81
C ALA A 132 -25.15 -2.64 -23.33
N ILE A 133 -26.14 -2.50 -22.46
CA ILE A 133 -25.99 -2.76 -21.02
C ILE A 133 -25.54 -4.21 -20.79
N SER A 134 -26.28 -5.19 -21.31
CA SER A 134 -25.98 -6.61 -21.06
C SER A 134 -24.62 -7.08 -21.59
N GLU A 135 -24.25 -6.66 -22.81
CA GLU A 135 -22.98 -7.06 -23.42
C GLU A 135 -21.79 -6.30 -22.81
N GLY A 136 -21.99 -5.01 -22.53
CA GLY A 136 -20.97 -4.17 -21.91
C GLY A 136 -20.69 -4.53 -20.45
N ASP A 137 -21.73 -4.84 -19.66
CA ASP A 137 -21.55 -5.33 -18.29
C ASP A 137 -20.83 -6.68 -18.28
N LEU A 138 -21.17 -7.60 -19.20
CA LEU A 138 -20.47 -8.87 -19.31
C LEU A 138 -18.97 -8.69 -19.66
N TYR A 139 -18.65 -7.77 -20.56
CA TYR A 139 -17.26 -7.42 -20.84
C TYR A 139 -16.59 -6.84 -19.60
N PHE A 140 -17.24 -5.87 -18.96
CA PHE A 140 -16.73 -5.15 -17.80
C PHE A 140 -16.44 -6.09 -16.62
N GLU A 141 -17.33 -7.04 -16.34
CA GLU A 141 -17.13 -8.05 -15.29
C GLU A 141 -15.90 -8.93 -15.56
N LYS A 142 -15.73 -9.38 -16.81
CA LYS A 142 -14.55 -10.17 -17.21
C LYS A 142 -13.26 -9.34 -17.09
N TYR A 143 -13.29 -8.10 -17.58
CA TYR A 143 -12.18 -7.16 -17.45
C TYR A 143 -11.80 -6.93 -15.98
N GLN A 144 -12.77 -6.66 -15.11
CA GLN A 144 -12.56 -6.49 -13.67
C GLN A 144 -12.00 -7.76 -13.01
N THR A 145 -12.44 -8.95 -13.47
CA THR A 145 -11.91 -10.23 -12.97
C THR A 145 -10.42 -10.38 -13.27
N PHE A 146 -9.98 -10.02 -14.49
CA PHE A 146 -8.56 -10.00 -14.83
C PHE A 146 -7.79 -9.00 -13.94
N LEU A 147 -8.30 -7.79 -13.77
CA LEU A 147 -7.66 -6.78 -12.94
C LEU A 147 -7.49 -7.26 -11.49
N ARG A 148 -8.56 -7.79 -10.88
CA ARG A 148 -8.53 -8.34 -9.51
C ARG A 148 -7.56 -9.50 -9.39
N SER A 149 -7.52 -10.41 -10.36
CA SER A 149 -6.58 -11.55 -10.34
C SER A 149 -5.13 -11.08 -10.33
N ILE A 150 -4.78 -10.10 -11.17
CA ILE A 150 -3.41 -9.59 -11.23
C ILE A 150 -3.07 -8.79 -9.98
N ALA A 151 -3.99 -7.96 -9.46
CA ALA A 151 -3.77 -7.25 -8.19
C ALA A 151 -3.54 -8.22 -7.02
N LYS A 152 -4.29 -9.34 -6.96
CA LYS A 152 -4.06 -10.40 -5.97
C LYS A 152 -2.64 -11.00 -6.10
N LYS A 153 -2.17 -11.23 -7.33
CA LYS A 153 -0.81 -11.72 -7.59
C LYS A 153 0.26 -10.71 -7.16
N GLU A 154 0.08 -9.41 -7.44
CA GLU A 154 0.99 -8.34 -7.03
C GLU A 154 1.10 -8.23 -5.50
N ILE A 155 -0.03 -8.29 -4.79
CA ILE A 155 -0.03 -8.32 -3.31
C ILE A 155 0.74 -9.54 -2.80
N ALA A 156 0.53 -10.71 -3.40
CA ALA A 156 1.27 -11.92 -3.04
C ALA A 156 2.78 -11.75 -3.31
N LYS A 157 3.17 -11.14 -4.44
CA LYS A 157 4.56 -10.83 -4.76
C LYS A 157 5.19 -9.94 -3.69
N GLU A 158 4.55 -8.82 -3.35
CA GLU A 158 5.07 -7.88 -2.35
C GLU A 158 5.27 -8.55 -0.99
N TYR A 159 4.34 -9.43 -0.61
CA TYR A 159 4.47 -10.24 0.59
C TYR A 159 5.74 -11.11 0.59
N PHE A 160 6.01 -11.82 -0.52
CA PHE A 160 7.18 -12.70 -0.61
C PHE A 160 8.50 -11.93 -0.79
N VAL A 161 8.49 -10.78 -1.46
CA VAL A 161 9.65 -9.88 -1.53
C VAL A 161 10.02 -9.38 -0.13
N ASN A 162 9.01 -9.00 0.67
CA ASN A 162 9.18 -8.51 2.04
C ASN A 162 9.03 -9.61 3.10
N TRP A 163 9.27 -10.88 2.75
CA TRP A 163 8.99 -12.03 3.62
C TRP A 163 9.63 -11.88 5.01
N ALA A 164 10.88 -11.39 5.09
CA ALA A 164 11.57 -11.22 6.38
C ALA A 164 10.90 -10.21 7.33
N LYS A 165 10.17 -9.22 6.80
CA LYS A 165 9.37 -8.28 7.63
C LYS A 165 7.99 -8.85 7.97
N ASN A 166 7.50 -9.74 7.14
CA ASN A 166 6.14 -10.28 7.22
C ASN A 166 6.08 -11.72 7.73
N PHE A 167 7.20 -12.34 8.11
CA PHE A 167 7.29 -13.77 8.47
C PHE A 167 6.41 -14.18 9.64
N LEU A 168 6.03 -13.22 10.51
CA LEU A 168 5.10 -13.44 11.62
C LEU A 168 3.64 -13.60 11.17
N TYR A 169 3.35 -13.38 9.89
CA TYR A 169 2.01 -13.36 9.34
C TYR A 169 1.94 -14.12 8.02
N THR A 170 0.80 -14.73 7.76
CA THR A 170 0.42 -15.36 6.48
C THR A 170 -0.78 -14.63 5.92
N PHE A 171 -0.83 -14.43 4.61
CA PHE A 171 -2.08 -14.05 3.94
C PHE A 171 -2.91 -15.30 3.66
N GLN A 172 -4.19 -15.26 4.01
CA GLN A 172 -5.17 -16.25 3.61
C GLN A 172 -6.19 -15.59 2.69
N PRO A 173 -6.55 -16.24 1.57
CA PRO A 173 -7.63 -15.74 0.73
C PRO A 173 -8.94 -15.72 1.51
N ASP A 174 -9.66 -14.60 1.43
CA ASP A 174 -11.00 -14.44 1.97
C ASP A 174 -11.86 -13.65 0.97
N GLY A 175 -12.59 -14.39 0.13
CA GLY A 175 -13.33 -13.83 -0.99
C GLY A 175 -12.42 -13.05 -1.95
N ASP A 176 -12.62 -11.73 -1.99
CA ASP A 176 -11.86 -10.82 -2.85
C ASP A 176 -10.61 -10.22 -2.23
N GLU A 177 -10.36 -10.44 -0.94
CA GLU A 177 -9.24 -9.87 -0.21
C GLU A 177 -8.31 -10.93 0.39
N PHE A 178 -7.11 -10.50 0.78
CA PHE A 178 -6.21 -11.31 1.60
C PHE A 178 -6.27 -10.86 3.06
N LYS A 179 -6.67 -11.76 3.96
CA LYS A 179 -6.62 -11.49 5.40
C LYS A 179 -5.28 -11.88 5.99
N ARG A 180 -4.68 -10.96 6.73
CA ARG A 180 -3.45 -11.19 7.50
C ARG A 180 -3.78 -12.03 8.74
N LYS A 181 -3.24 -13.24 8.82
CA LYS A 181 -3.32 -14.10 10.01
C LYS A 181 -1.93 -14.36 10.57
N LEU A 182 -1.84 -14.73 11.84
CA LEU A 182 -0.57 -15.13 12.45
C LEU A 182 0.00 -16.33 11.70
N SER A 183 1.29 -16.29 11.37
CA SER A 183 1.90 -17.38 10.62
C SER A 183 2.00 -18.63 11.51
N PRO A 184 1.77 -19.83 10.96
CA PRO A 184 2.09 -21.08 11.66
C PRO A 184 3.55 -21.12 12.10
N LEU A 185 4.45 -20.48 11.35
CA LEU A 185 5.86 -20.27 11.71
C LEU A 185 6.03 -19.49 13.01
N ALA A 186 5.32 -18.38 13.18
CA ALA A 186 5.32 -17.61 14.42
C ALA A 186 4.81 -18.47 15.58
N VAL A 187 3.68 -19.16 15.41
CA VAL A 187 3.13 -20.06 16.42
C VAL A 187 4.12 -21.18 16.79
N GLY A 188 4.82 -21.74 15.81
CA GLY A 188 5.87 -22.74 16.00
C GLY A 188 7.11 -22.21 16.72
N LEU A 189 7.59 -21.02 16.37
CA LEU A 189 8.73 -20.36 17.03
C LEU A 189 8.40 -19.97 18.48
N PHE A 190 7.20 -19.42 18.72
CA PHE A 190 6.74 -19.08 20.08
C PHE A 190 6.58 -20.33 20.95
N SER A 191 6.01 -21.42 20.41
CA SER A 191 5.87 -22.68 21.15
C SER A 191 7.21 -23.37 21.43
N ALA A 192 8.15 -23.38 20.47
CA ALA A 192 9.50 -23.93 20.68
C ALA A 192 10.30 -23.16 21.74
N SER A 193 10.17 -21.83 21.76
CA SER A 193 10.81 -20.97 22.78
C SER A 193 10.31 -21.28 24.20
N VAL A 194 9.01 -21.55 24.36
CA VAL A 194 8.42 -21.96 25.63
C VAL A 194 8.92 -23.35 26.06
N VAL A 195 9.01 -24.32 25.16
CA VAL A 195 9.48 -25.66 25.52
C VAL A 195 10.95 -25.64 25.98
N LEU A 196 11.81 -24.86 25.32
CA LEU A 196 13.23 -24.73 25.68
C LEU A 196 13.48 -23.98 26.99
N THR A 197 12.57 -23.10 27.41
CA THR A 197 12.68 -22.36 28.68
C THR A 197 12.17 -23.15 29.89
N PHE A 198 11.20 -24.05 29.70
CA PHE A 198 10.59 -24.82 30.80
C PHE A 198 11.04 -26.28 30.91
N PHE A 199 11.65 -26.87 29.87
CA PHE A 199 12.15 -28.25 29.89
C PHE A 199 13.59 -28.34 29.39
N PRO A 200 14.61 -28.49 30.28
CA PRO A 200 15.99 -28.71 29.88
C PRO A 200 16.14 -30.15 29.34
N LEU A 201 15.75 -30.36 28.09
CA LEU A 201 15.95 -31.63 27.39
C LEU A 201 17.43 -31.81 26.99
N PRO A 202 17.99 -33.03 27.05
CA PRO A 202 19.34 -33.29 26.59
C PRO A 202 19.49 -32.88 25.12
N ILE A 203 20.58 -32.17 24.83
CA ILE A 203 20.83 -31.38 23.61
C ILE A 203 20.52 -32.19 22.33
N LEU A 204 20.87 -33.48 22.27
CA LEU A 204 20.62 -34.34 21.10
C LEU A 204 19.12 -34.67 20.87
N GLY A 205 18.38 -34.98 21.95
CA GLY A 205 16.95 -35.29 21.86
C GLY A 205 16.11 -34.06 21.54
N GLY A 206 16.52 -32.89 22.06
CA GLY A 206 15.95 -31.60 21.71
C GLY A 206 16.14 -31.25 20.24
N ILE A 207 17.33 -31.46 19.67
CA ILE A 207 17.61 -31.17 18.24
C ILE A 207 16.81 -32.07 17.30
N LEU A 208 16.67 -33.37 17.62
CA LEU A 208 15.85 -34.30 16.83
C LEU A 208 14.36 -33.94 16.87
N ALA A 209 13.83 -33.60 18.05
CA ALA A 209 12.45 -33.13 18.20
C ALA A 209 12.24 -31.81 17.43
N LEU A 210 13.17 -30.85 17.52
CA LEU A 210 13.13 -29.60 16.74
C LEU A 210 13.16 -29.87 15.23
N SER A 211 13.97 -30.82 14.77
CA SER A 211 14.05 -31.20 13.35
C SER A 211 12.73 -31.79 12.84
N ILE A 212 12.10 -32.69 13.61
CA ILE A 212 10.80 -33.28 13.28
C ILE A 212 9.71 -32.21 13.29
N THR A 213 9.67 -31.35 14.32
CA THR A 213 8.71 -30.23 14.36
C THR A 213 8.92 -29.26 13.21
N PHE A 214 10.16 -28.99 12.80
CA PHE A 214 10.48 -28.16 11.64
C PHE A 214 9.99 -28.77 10.34
N ILE A 215 10.19 -30.07 10.10
CA ILE A 215 9.67 -30.78 8.91
C ILE A 215 8.14 -30.77 8.90
N TRP A 216 7.51 -30.99 10.05
CA TRP A 216 6.05 -30.98 10.17
C TRP A 216 5.48 -29.57 9.94
N LEU A 217 6.16 -28.55 10.45
CA LEU A 217 5.87 -27.14 10.22
C LEU A 217 6.04 -26.78 8.74
N GLN A 218 7.08 -27.27 8.07
CA GLN A 218 7.27 -27.10 6.63
C GLN A 218 6.14 -27.73 5.81
N LYS A 219 5.71 -28.96 6.14
CA LYS A 219 4.55 -29.58 5.48
C LYS A 219 3.26 -28.78 5.71
N ARG A 220 3.06 -28.24 6.92
CA ARG A 220 1.90 -27.41 7.26
C ARG A 220 1.92 -26.07 6.54
N ILE A 221 3.09 -25.43 6.44
CA ILE A 221 3.33 -24.21 5.65
C ILE A 221 2.96 -24.44 4.19
N VAL A 222 3.49 -25.50 3.57
CA VAL A 222 3.16 -25.82 2.16
C VAL A 222 1.65 -26.01 1.99
N ARG A 223 0.98 -26.66 2.94
CA ARG A 223 -0.49 -26.78 2.92
C ARG A 223 -1.20 -25.42 3.04
N ASP A 224 -0.78 -24.57 3.96
CA ASP A 224 -1.43 -23.29 4.22
C ASP A 224 -1.21 -22.28 3.07
N TYR A 225 -0.04 -22.30 2.42
CA TYR A 225 0.22 -21.50 1.22
C TYR A 225 -0.27 -22.17 -0.07
N SER A 226 -0.55 -23.48 -0.09
CA SER A 226 -1.10 -24.14 -1.30
C SER A 226 -2.44 -23.55 -1.72
N ALA A 227 -3.29 -23.17 -0.75
CA ALA A 227 -4.53 -22.47 -1.01
C ALA A 227 -4.29 -21.07 -1.62
N LEU A 228 -3.28 -20.35 -1.12
CA LEU A 228 -2.87 -19.07 -1.67
C LEU A 228 -2.36 -19.22 -3.11
N PHE A 229 -1.43 -20.15 -3.36
CA PHE A 229 -0.89 -20.40 -4.69
C PHE A 229 -1.95 -20.89 -5.68
N SER A 230 -2.85 -21.76 -5.25
CA SER A 230 -4.01 -22.18 -6.05
C SER A 230 -4.92 -20.99 -6.38
N SER A 231 -5.15 -20.07 -5.43
CA SER A 231 -6.00 -18.90 -5.65
C SER A 231 -5.40 -17.88 -6.62
N ILE A 232 -4.07 -17.89 -6.79
CA ILE A 232 -3.35 -17.03 -7.74
C ILE A 232 -2.82 -17.80 -8.95
N SER A 233 -3.29 -19.03 -9.18
CA SER A 233 -2.90 -19.89 -10.31
C SER A 233 -1.38 -20.12 -10.45
N VAL A 234 -0.65 -20.17 -9.33
CA VAL A 234 0.78 -20.48 -9.31
C VAL A 234 0.97 -21.97 -9.00
N PRO A 235 1.69 -22.73 -9.83
CA PRO A 235 1.93 -24.15 -9.58
C PRO A 235 2.78 -24.37 -8.31
N THR A 236 2.27 -25.17 -7.39
CA THR A 236 2.86 -25.43 -6.05
C THR A 236 4.04 -26.40 -6.08
N ASN A 237 4.23 -27.12 -7.19
CA ASN A 237 5.15 -28.25 -7.31
C ASN A 237 6.64 -27.86 -7.11
N SER A 238 6.97 -26.56 -7.13
CA SER A 238 8.33 -26.02 -7.02
C SER A 238 8.66 -25.40 -5.64
N ILE A 239 7.70 -25.34 -4.71
CA ILE A 239 7.79 -24.50 -3.50
C ILE A 239 7.99 -25.35 -2.24
N HIS A 240 9.25 -25.70 -1.96
CA HIS A 240 9.63 -26.44 -0.74
C HIS A 240 10.51 -25.57 0.18
N GLY A 241 9.92 -25.07 1.27
CA GLY A 241 10.66 -24.42 2.37
C GLY A 241 10.77 -22.89 2.29
N ILE A 242 11.31 -22.30 3.37
CA ILE A 242 11.45 -20.84 3.59
C ILE A 242 12.48 -20.18 2.64
N LEU A 243 13.47 -20.93 2.17
CA LEU A 243 14.57 -20.47 1.31
C LEU A 243 14.17 -20.24 -0.17
N VAL A 244 12.87 -20.29 -0.49
CA VAL A 244 12.36 -20.30 -1.88
C VAL A 244 11.82 -18.94 -2.31
N ALA A 245 11.87 -17.90 -1.47
CA ALA A 245 11.30 -16.58 -1.78
C ALA A 245 11.65 -16.04 -3.19
N PRO A 246 12.90 -16.13 -3.71
CA PRO A 246 13.19 -15.67 -5.07
C PRO A 246 12.51 -16.51 -6.17
N LYS A 247 12.41 -17.83 -5.99
CA LYS A 247 11.73 -18.72 -6.95
C LYS A 247 10.21 -18.55 -6.89
N VAL A 248 9.67 -18.30 -5.70
CA VAL A 248 8.24 -17.98 -5.52
C VAL A 248 7.91 -16.64 -6.18
N VAL A 249 8.71 -15.60 -5.91
CA VAL A 249 8.54 -14.28 -6.54
C VAL A 249 8.60 -14.41 -8.06
N LYS A 250 9.58 -15.16 -8.59
CA LYS A 250 9.67 -15.41 -10.04
C LYS A 250 8.43 -16.13 -10.59
N ALA A 251 7.94 -17.17 -9.93
CA ALA A 251 6.75 -17.89 -10.38
C ALA A 251 5.48 -17.01 -10.33
N ILE A 252 5.38 -16.10 -9.36
CA ILE A 252 4.31 -15.10 -9.31
C ILE A 252 4.47 -14.09 -10.45
N ASP A 253 5.68 -13.60 -10.71
CA ASP A 253 5.97 -12.69 -11.83
C ASP A 253 5.60 -13.30 -13.19
N ASP A 254 6.02 -14.55 -13.44
CA ASP A 254 5.66 -15.28 -14.66
C ASP A 254 4.13 -15.41 -14.80
N SER A 255 3.43 -15.67 -13.68
CA SER A 255 1.96 -15.77 -13.65
C SER A 255 1.25 -14.41 -13.81
N ILE A 256 1.86 -13.31 -13.37
CA ILE A 256 1.38 -11.94 -13.62
C ILE A 256 1.48 -11.66 -15.12
N ALA A 257 2.65 -11.88 -15.71
CA ALA A 257 2.90 -11.65 -17.13
C ALA A 257 1.95 -12.48 -18.03
N GLU A 258 1.64 -13.72 -17.63
CA GLU A 258 0.66 -14.54 -18.32
C GLU A 258 -0.74 -13.90 -18.29
N SER A 259 -1.23 -13.50 -17.11
CA SER A 259 -2.54 -12.85 -16.99
C SER A 259 -2.61 -11.49 -17.68
N GLU A 260 -1.53 -10.72 -17.70
CA GLU A 260 -1.45 -9.47 -18.47
C GLU A 260 -1.54 -9.73 -19.97
N ASN A 261 -0.90 -10.80 -20.46
CA ASN A 261 -0.99 -11.20 -21.85
C ASN A 261 -2.40 -11.70 -22.21
N GLU A 262 -3.05 -12.45 -21.34
CA GLU A 262 -4.46 -12.85 -21.50
C GLU A 262 -5.40 -11.64 -21.52
N LEU A 263 -5.23 -10.70 -20.59
CA LEU A 263 -5.97 -9.44 -20.56
C LEU A 263 -5.76 -8.67 -21.86
N ARG A 264 -4.52 -8.54 -22.35
CA ARG A 264 -4.24 -7.90 -23.64
C ARG A 264 -4.95 -8.59 -24.80
N LYS A 265 -4.91 -9.92 -24.88
CA LYS A 265 -5.64 -10.69 -25.91
C LYS A 265 -7.14 -10.46 -25.82
N PHE A 266 -7.70 -10.47 -24.61
CA PHE A 266 -9.11 -10.22 -24.36
C PHE A 266 -9.54 -8.83 -24.84
N ARG A 267 -8.76 -7.78 -24.54
CA ARG A 267 -9.00 -6.41 -25.01
C ARG A 267 -9.02 -6.33 -26.53
N GLN A 268 -7.96 -6.84 -27.17
CA GLN A 268 -7.79 -6.81 -28.62
C GLN A 268 -8.87 -7.59 -29.38
N SER A 269 -9.35 -8.71 -28.82
CA SER A 269 -10.34 -9.55 -29.50
C SER A 269 -11.79 -9.10 -29.34
N ASN A 270 -12.09 -8.28 -28.34
CA ASN A 270 -13.48 -7.93 -27.99
C ASN A 270 -13.78 -6.45 -28.27
N LEU A 271 -13.05 -5.52 -27.67
CA LEU A 271 -13.30 -4.07 -27.79
C LEU A 271 -11.98 -3.29 -27.93
N PRO A 272 -11.22 -3.46 -29.02
CA PRO A 272 -9.93 -2.79 -29.21
C PRO A 272 -10.04 -1.26 -29.24
N GLU A 273 -11.21 -0.72 -29.61
CA GLU A 273 -11.45 0.72 -29.72
C GLU A 273 -11.39 1.47 -28.38
N ILE A 274 -11.63 0.75 -27.27
CA ILE A 274 -11.73 1.35 -25.93
C ILE A 274 -10.49 1.11 -25.07
N GLU A 275 -9.44 0.47 -25.62
CA GLU A 275 -8.22 0.11 -24.88
C GLU A 275 -7.56 1.30 -24.17
N LYS A 276 -7.66 2.50 -24.74
CA LYS A 276 -7.12 3.73 -24.15
C LYS A 276 -7.87 4.23 -22.91
N TYR A 277 -9.10 3.79 -22.70
CA TYR A 277 -9.90 4.13 -21.51
C TYR A 277 -9.65 3.15 -20.37
N GLU A 278 -9.06 2.01 -20.70
CA GLU A 278 -8.65 0.99 -19.75
C GLU A 278 -7.33 1.40 -19.08
N LEU A 279 -7.10 0.88 -17.87
CA LEU A 279 -5.98 1.30 -17.05
C LEU A 279 -4.65 0.92 -17.73
N PRO A 280 -3.72 1.87 -17.91
CA PRO A 280 -2.32 1.49 -18.02
C PRO A 280 -1.89 0.94 -16.66
N ARG A 281 -1.35 -0.28 -16.64
CA ARG A 281 -0.48 -0.72 -15.54
C ARG A 281 0.94 -0.27 -15.81
#